data_AF-A0AAW5N129-F1
#
_entry.id   AF-A0AAW5N129-F1
#
_cell.length_a   1.000
_cell.length_b   1.000
_cell.length_c   1.000
_cell.angle_alpha   90.00
_cell.angle_beta   90.00
_cell.angle_gamma   90.00
#
_symmetry.space_group_name_H-M   'P 1'
#
loop_
_entity.id
_entity.type
_entity.pdbx_description
1 polymer ?
#
loop_
_entity_poly.entity_id
_entity_poly.type
_entity_poly.pdbx_seq_one_letter_code
_entity_poly.pdbx_strand_id
1 'polypeptide(L)'
;INRIGGLNVAMICFSVEIIGLLLVGVATMPWMAKIGVLLAGAGFSLVFPALGVVAVKAVPQQNQGAALATYTVFMDLSLGVTGPLAGLVMSWA
;
A
#
# COMPACT_ATOMS: atom_id res chain seq x y z
N ILE A 1 -15.60 -0.16 1.65
CA ILE A 1 -15.33 1.25 2.07
C ILE A 1 -16.60 1.98 2.50
N ASN A 2 -17.71 1.96 1.74
CA ASN A 2 -18.91 2.76 2.06
C ASN A 2 -19.80 2.24 3.23
N ARG A 3 -19.56 1.03 3.78
CA ARG A 3 -20.34 0.44 4.88
C ARG A 3 -19.60 0.27 6.23
N ILE A 4 -18.27 0.34 6.25
CA ILE A 4 -17.44 -0.07 7.43
C ILE A 4 -16.50 1.08 7.90
N GLY A 5 -16.51 2.21 7.19
CA GLY A 5 -15.54 3.30 7.35
C GLY A 5 -14.25 3.01 6.58
N GLY A 6 -13.80 3.96 5.76
CA GLY A 6 -12.56 3.80 4.97
C GLY A 6 -11.34 3.50 5.84
N LEU A 7 -11.33 4.03 7.08
CA LEU A 7 -10.26 3.83 8.06
C LEU A 7 -10.12 2.37 8.53
N ASN A 8 -11.22 1.69 8.87
CA ASN A 8 -11.17 0.29 9.31
C ASN A 8 -10.74 -0.64 8.18
N VAL A 9 -11.20 -0.37 6.96
CA VAL A 9 -10.77 -1.14 5.77
C VAL A 9 -9.28 -0.95 5.51
N ALA A 10 -8.77 0.29 5.63
CA ALA A 10 -7.35 0.58 5.50
C ALA A 10 -6.51 -0.18 6.54
N MET A 11 -6.94 -0.18 7.81
CA MET A 11 -6.25 -0.92 8.89
C MET A 11 -6.18 -2.44 8.65
N ILE A 12 -7.28 -3.04 8.19
CA ILE A 12 -7.31 -4.47 7.87
C ILE A 12 -6.38 -4.77 6.70
N CYS A 13 -6.40 -3.95 5.64
CA CYS A 13 -5.54 -4.16 4.49
C CYS A 13 -4.05 -3.95 4.83
N PHE A 14 -3.74 -2.96 5.68
CA PHE A 14 -2.39 -2.79 6.23
C PHE A 14 -1.93 -4.03 6.98
N SER A 15 -2.81 -4.62 7.79
CA SER A 15 -2.48 -5.83 8.55
C SER A 15 -2.19 -7.00 7.60
N VAL A 16 -3.00 -7.17 6.54
CA VAL A 16 -2.79 -8.20 5.52
C VAL A 16 -1.49 -7.97 4.75
N GLU A 17 -1.18 -6.71 4.40
CA GLU A 17 0.05 -6.34 3.70
C GLU A 17 1.30 -6.63 4.54
N ILE A 18 1.28 -6.27 5.82
CA ILE A 18 2.37 -6.57 6.77
C ILE A 18 2.58 -8.08 6.88
N ILE A 19 1.50 -8.86 7.00
CA ILE A 19 1.60 -10.33 7.06
C ILE A 19 2.19 -10.88 5.76
N GLY A 20 1.77 -10.36 4.60
CA GLY A 20 2.33 -10.74 3.29
C GLY A 20 3.83 -10.47 3.19
N LEU A 21 4.28 -9.27 3.58
CA LEU A 21 5.69 -8.88 3.57
C LEU A 21 6.53 -9.70 4.55
N LEU A 22 6.03 -9.97 5.76
CA LEU A 22 6.70 -10.84 6.72
C LEU A 22 6.84 -12.27 6.17
N LEU A 23 5.81 -12.77 5.49
CA LEU A 23 5.82 -14.10 4.90
C LEU A 23 6.82 -14.20 3.73
N VAL A 24 7.00 -13.13 2.95
CA VAL A 24 8.09 -13.02 1.96
C VAL A 24 9.46 -12.96 2.64
N GLY A 25 9.61 -12.18 3.71
CA GLY A 25 10.88 -12.02 4.42
C GLY A 25 11.38 -13.30 5.09
N VAL A 26 10.48 -14.18 5.55
CA VAL A 26 10.80 -15.48 6.16
C VAL A 26 10.66 -16.63 5.15
N ALA A 27 10.48 -16.32 3.86
CA ALA A 27 10.26 -17.34 2.84
C ALA A 27 11.50 -18.23 2.64
N THR A 28 11.43 -19.46 3.14
CA THR A 28 12.45 -20.51 2.90
C THR A 28 12.18 -21.35 1.65
N MET A 29 10.96 -21.27 1.11
CA MET A 29 10.54 -22.00 -0.09
C MET A 29 9.95 -21.05 -1.14
N PRO A 30 10.19 -21.26 -2.45
CA PRO A 30 9.73 -20.37 -3.51
C PRO A 30 8.21 -20.26 -3.61
N TRP A 31 7.45 -21.30 -3.23
CA TRP A 31 5.99 -21.24 -3.19
C TRP A 31 5.48 -20.25 -2.11
N MET A 32 6.23 -20.12 -1.01
CA MET A 32 5.87 -19.27 0.13
C MET A 32 6.07 -17.80 -0.24
N ALA A 33 7.17 -17.48 -0.92
CA ALA A 33 7.40 -16.15 -1.47
C ALA A 33 6.30 -15.73 -2.47
N LYS A 34 5.83 -16.65 -3.33
CA LYS A 34 4.73 -16.36 -4.26
C LYS A 34 3.44 -16.02 -3.54
N ILE A 35 3.07 -16.80 -2.53
CA ILE A 35 1.86 -16.55 -1.73
C ILE A 35 1.99 -15.23 -0.95
N GLY A 36 3.16 -14.97 -0.37
CA GLY A 36 3.43 -13.73 0.37
C GLY A 36 3.36 -12.49 -0.51
N VAL A 37 3.94 -12.51 -1.71
CA VAL A 37 3.82 -11.42 -2.70
C VAL A 37 2.37 -11.22 -3.14
N LEU A 38 1.62 -12.31 -3.33
CA LEU A 38 0.19 -12.23 -3.68
C LEU A 38 -0.62 -11.54 -2.57
N LEU A 39 -0.38 -11.91 -1.32
CA LEU A 39 -1.02 -11.31 -0.14
C LEU A 39 -0.63 -9.83 0.03
N ALA A 40 0.66 -9.52 -0.10
CA ALA A 40 1.15 -8.15 -0.02
C ALA A 40 0.55 -7.27 -1.13
N GLY A 41 0.54 -7.76 -2.38
CA GLY A 41 -0.06 -7.05 -3.51
C GLY A 41 -1.58 -6.88 -3.38
N ALA A 42 -2.28 -7.88 -2.86
CA ALA A 42 -3.72 -7.79 -2.59
C ALA A 42 -4.03 -6.76 -1.48
N GLY A 43 -3.23 -6.71 -0.42
CA GLY A 43 -3.32 -5.70 0.63
C GLY A 43 -3.13 -4.29 0.08
N PHE A 44 -2.05 -4.07 -0.67
CA PHE A 44 -1.70 -2.78 -1.25
C PHE A 44 -2.78 -2.23 -2.21
N SER A 45 -3.34 -3.10 -3.05
CA SER A 45 -4.42 -2.76 -3.98
C SER A 45 -5.68 -2.23 -3.27
N LEU A 46 -5.93 -2.68 -2.04
CA LEU A 46 -7.07 -2.24 -1.24
C LEU A 46 -6.75 -1.06 -0.31
N VAL A 47 -5.48 -0.90 0.12
CA VAL A 47 -5.00 0.25 0.90
C VAL A 47 -5.13 1.55 0.10
N PHE A 48 -4.71 1.54 -1.16
CA PHE A 48 -4.69 2.72 -2.04
C PHE A 48 -6.06 3.42 -2.15
N PRO A 49 -7.16 2.73 -2.50
CA PRO A 49 -8.49 3.31 -2.51
C PRO A 49 -9.06 3.57 -1.10
N ALA A 50 -8.72 2.76 -0.08
CA ALA A 50 -9.23 2.97 1.27
C ALA A 50 -8.71 4.28 1.89
N LEU A 51 -7.40 4.54 1.79
CA LEU A 51 -6.78 5.78 2.26
C LEU A 51 -7.16 6.97 1.39
N GLY A 52 -7.20 6.81 0.06
CA GLY A 52 -7.61 7.86 -0.87
C GLY A 52 -9.02 8.38 -0.56
N VAL A 53 -9.98 7.50 -0.25
CA VAL A 53 -11.35 7.91 0.11
C VAL A 53 -11.40 8.60 1.49
N VAL A 54 -10.53 8.24 2.44
CA VAL A 54 -10.43 8.94 3.73
C VAL A 54 -9.85 10.34 3.53
N ALA A 55 -8.77 10.47 2.75
CA ALA A 55 -8.15 11.76 2.43
C ALA A 55 -9.12 12.69 1.69
N VAL A 56 -9.83 12.18 0.69
CA VAL A 56 -10.84 12.94 -0.07
C VAL A 56 -12.03 13.36 0.81
N LYS A 57 -12.46 12.52 1.76
CA LYS A 57 -13.55 12.87 2.69
C LYS A 57 -13.16 13.89 3.76
N ALA A 58 -11.86 14.10 4.00
CA ALA A 58 -11.37 15.08 4.97
C ALA A 58 -11.38 16.53 4.44
N VAL A 59 -11.64 16.73 3.14
CA VAL A 59 -11.50 18.03 2.46
C VAL A 59 -12.82 18.42 1.76
N PRO A 60 -13.20 19.72 1.72
CA PRO A 60 -14.40 20.18 1.02
C PRO A 60 -14.46 19.70 -0.44
N GLN A 61 -15.66 19.43 -0.98
CA GLN A 61 -15.86 18.88 -2.34
C GLN A 61 -15.11 19.65 -3.43
N GLN A 62 -14.96 20.96 -3.28
CA GLN A 62 -14.25 21.82 -4.22
C GLN A 62 -12.74 21.54 -4.31
N ASN A 63 -12.13 21.01 -3.24
CA ASN A 63 -10.69 20.71 -3.16
C ASN A 63 -10.38 19.20 -3.19
N GLN A 64 -11.40 18.34 -3.37
CA GLN A 64 -11.22 16.89 -3.41
C GLN A 64 -10.31 16.43 -4.55
N GLY A 65 -10.39 17.08 -5.72
CA GLY A 65 -9.50 16.81 -6.84
C GLY A 65 -8.03 17.13 -6.54
N ALA A 66 -7.76 18.25 -5.86
CA ALA A 66 -6.41 18.65 -5.46
C ALA A 66 -5.84 17.73 -4.35
N ALA A 67 -6.68 17.31 -3.40
CA ALA A 67 -6.29 16.38 -2.35
C ALA A 67 -5.92 14.99 -2.92
N LEU A 68 -6.72 14.47 -3.85
CA LEU A 68 -6.43 13.21 -4.53
C LEU A 68 -5.16 13.31 -5.38
N ALA A 69 -5.00 14.41 -6.14
CA ALA A 69 -3.81 14.63 -6.96
C ALA A 69 -2.53 14.67 -6.11
N THR A 70 -2.57 15.39 -4.98
CA THR A 70 -1.42 15.46 -4.05
C THR A 70 -1.11 14.08 -3.47
N TYR A 71 -2.13 13.34 -3.04
CA TYR A 71 -1.97 11.97 -2.53
C TYR A 71 -1.28 11.05 -3.56
N THR A 72 -1.74 11.07 -4.82
CA THR A 72 -1.15 10.26 -5.88
C THR A 72 0.29 10.65 -6.17
N VAL A 73 0.60 11.96 -6.24
CA VAL A 73 1.98 12.45 -6.48
C VAL A 73 2.92 11.96 -5.39
N PHE A 74 2.52 12.02 -4.12
CA PHE A 74 3.34 11.49 -3.03
C PHE A 74 3.49 9.96 -3.11
N MET A 75 2.46 9.23 -3.53
CA MET A 75 2.57 7.78 -3.72
C MET A 75 3.54 7.41 -4.84
N ASP A 76 3.40 8.03 -6.01
CA ASP A 76 4.29 7.80 -7.14
C ASP A 76 5.74 8.16 -6.80
N LEU A 77 5.95 9.26 -6.07
CA LEU A 77 7.27 9.62 -5.57
C LEU A 77 7.82 8.54 -4.61
N SER A 78 7.00 8.02 -3.70
CA SER A 78 7.43 6.96 -2.79
C SER A 78 7.82 5.69 -3.54
N LEU A 79 7.05 5.28 -4.56
CA LEU A 79 7.34 4.11 -5.39
C LEU A 79 8.62 4.34 -6.23
N GLY A 80 8.75 5.54 -6.79
CA GLY A 80 9.93 5.97 -7.56
C GLY A 80 11.21 5.98 -6.73
N VAL A 81 11.14 6.29 -5.43
CA VAL A 81 12.29 6.27 -4.51
C VAL A 81 12.54 4.86 -3.95
N THR A 82 11.49 4.09 -3.69
CA THR A 82 11.60 2.73 -3.13
C THR A 82 12.33 1.79 -4.09
N GLY A 83 12.10 1.91 -5.41
CA GLY A 83 12.76 1.07 -6.41
C GLY A 83 14.30 1.13 -6.36
N PRO A 84 14.92 2.32 -6.53
CA PRO A 84 16.38 2.49 -6.41
C PRO A 84 16.92 2.08 -5.05
N LEU A 85 16.23 2.42 -3.95
CA LEU A 85 16.67 2.04 -2.60
C LEU A 85 16.65 0.53 -2.41
N ALA A 86 15.58 -0.16 -2.82
CA ALA A 86 15.50 -1.62 -2.76
C ALA A 86 16.56 -2.28 -3.64
N GLY A 87 16.79 -1.74 -4.85
CA GLY A 87 17.86 -2.21 -5.75
C GLY A 87 19.25 -2.05 -5.15
N LEU A 88 19.52 -0.91 -4.49
CA LEU A 88 20.77 -0.72 -3.74
C LEU A 88 20.89 -1.76 -2.63
N VAL A 89 19.89 -1.89 -1.75
CA VAL A 89 19.91 -2.87 -0.65
C VAL A 89 20.15 -4.30 -1.14
N MET A 90 19.49 -4.71 -2.24
CA MET A 90 19.71 -6.02 -2.85
C MET A 90 21.11 -6.17 -3.45
N SER A 91 21.73 -5.09 -3.91
CA SER A 91 23.12 -5.12 -4.40
C SER A 91 24.15 -5.30 -3.29
N TRP A 92 23.80 -5.04 -2.02
CA TRP A 92 24.68 -5.23 -0.86
C TRP A 92 24.47 -6.59 -0.16
N ALA A 93 23.43 -7.34 -0.51
CA ALA A 93 23.06 -8.64 0.06
C ALA A 93 23.53 -9.80 -0.83
#